data_AF-A0A914VLI7-F1
#
_entry.id   AF-A0A914VLI7-F1
#
_cell.length_a   1.000
_cell.length_b   1.000
_cell.length_c   1.000
_cell.angle_alpha   90.00
_cell.angle_beta   90.00
_cell.angle_gamma   90.00
#
_symmetry.space_group_name_H-M   'P 1'
#
loop_
_entity.id
_entity.type
_entity.pdbx_description
1 polymer ?
#
loop_
_entity_poly.entity_id
_entity_poly.type
_entity_poly.pdbx_seq_one_letter_code
_entity_poly.pdbx_strand_id
1 'polypeptide(L)'
;MENIIKVYKDMNRYLAAFIDHGFTNIAYFVKNRNILEAVLDLELGDTTQTGMFYRDFSEIAYSRAFLYGNEWIHLSFDLLVFCMTDLIWHNFILAATVTFCISTLIRKIARLFYTNNLVKTSLVDERFLI
;
A
#
# COMPACT_ATOMS: atom_id res chain seq x y z
N MET A 1 -11.68 9.95 -30.78
CA MET A 1 -11.00 10.63 -29.65
C MET A 1 -12.00 11.43 -28.80
N GLU A 2 -12.93 12.19 -29.42
CA GLU A 2 -13.95 12.98 -28.71
C GLU A 2 -14.83 12.17 -27.74
N ASN A 3 -15.26 10.96 -28.11
CA ASN A 3 -16.06 10.12 -27.21
C ASN A 3 -15.30 9.72 -25.93
N ILE A 4 -13.98 9.49 -26.01
CA ILE A 4 -13.16 9.15 -24.83
C ILE A 4 -13.06 10.36 -23.90
N ILE A 5 -12.88 11.56 -24.46
CA ILE A 5 -12.83 12.81 -23.70
C ILE A 5 -14.18 13.10 -23.02
N LYS A 6 -15.29 12.81 -23.71
CA LYS A 6 -16.64 12.97 -23.16
C LYS A 6 -16.91 12.00 -22.02
N VAL A 7 -16.61 10.72 -22.21
CA VAL A 7 -16.74 9.69 -21.15
C VAL A 7 -15.87 10.05 -19.95
N TYR A 8 -14.64 10.52 -20.16
CA TYR A 8 -13.78 10.97 -19.08
C TYR A 8 -14.37 12.13 -18.29
N LYS A 9 -14.91 13.15 -18.97
CA LYS A 9 -15.58 14.29 -18.32
C LYS A 9 -16.83 13.87 -17.55
N ASP A 10 -17.64 13.00 -18.14
CA ASP A 10 -18.87 12.50 -17.50
C ASP A 10 -18.53 11.68 -16.25
N MET A 11 -17.51 10.82 -16.34
CA MET A 11 -17.02 10.04 -15.20
C MET A 11 -16.44 10.94 -14.10
N ASN A 12 -15.65 11.94 -14.45
CA ASN A 12 -15.07 12.86 -13.47
C ASN A 12 -16.16 13.70 -12.77
N ARG A 13 -17.18 14.14 -13.52
CA ARG A 13 -18.33 14.85 -12.96
C ARG A 13 -19.16 13.95 -12.03
N TYR A 14 -19.34 12.68 -12.41
CA TYR A 14 -20.02 11.71 -11.57
C TYR A 14 -19.28 11.47 -10.25
N LEU A 15 -17.96 11.27 -10.30
CA LEU A 15 -17.13 11.05 -9.11
C LEU A 15 -17.11 12.28 -8.19
N ALA A 16 -17.02 13.49 -8.76
CA ALA A 16 -17.12 14.73 -7.99
C ALA A 16 -18.48 14.84 -7.29
N ALA A 17 -19.58 14.63 -8.02
CA ALA A 17 -20.93 14.65 -7.45
C ALA A 17 -21.15 13.55 -6.40
N PHE A 18 -20.48 12.41 -6.53
CA PHE A 18 -20.50 11.35 -5.54
C PHE A 18 -19.82 11.77 -4.24
N ILE A 19 -18.61 12.35 -4.30
CA ILE A 19 -17.85 12.83 -3.14
C ILE A 19 -18.52 14.04 -2.45
N ASP A 20 -19.31 14.83 -3.18
CA ASP A 20 -20.05 15.96 -2.63
C ASP A 20 -21.41 15.57 -2.00
N HIS A 21 -21.66 14.26 -1.77
CA HIS A 21 -22.96 13.74 -1.33
C HIS A 21 -24.14 14.14 -2.24
N GLY A 22 -23.89 14.39 -3.54
CA GLY A 22 -24.90 14.83 -4.49
C GLY A 22 -25.99 13.79 -4.82
N PHE A 23 -25.78 12.53 -4.44
CA PHE A 23 -26.74 11.45 -4.61
C PHE A 23 -27.37 11.07 -3.27
N THR A 24 -28.62 11.48 -3.06
CA THR A 24 -29.41 11.12 -1.85
C THR A 24 -29.64 9.62 -1.69
N ASN A 25 -29.53 8.85 -2.78
CA ASN A 25 -29.78 7.41 -2.80
C ASN A 25 -28.53 6.56 -2.49
N ILE A 26 -27.34 7.19 -2.42
CA ILE A 26 -26.08 6.50 -2.14
C ILE A 26 -25.46 7.14 -0.90
N ALA A 27 -26.02 6.80 0.26
CA ALA A 27 -25.54 7.30 1.54
C ALA A 27 -24.20 6.63 1.89
N TYR A 28 -23.18 7.46 2.14
CA TYR A 28 -21.96 7.02 2.81
C TYR A 28 -21.64 7.93 3.98
N PHE A 29 -20.91 7.38 4.95
CA PHE A 29 -20.46 8.11 6.13
C PHE A 29 -18.94 8.18 6.18
N VAL A 30 -18.43 9.31 6.66
CA VAL A 30 -17.00 9.53 6.85
C VAL A 30 -16.67 9.34 8.33
N LYS A 31 -15.96 8.26 8.67
CA LYS A 31 -15.61 7.86 10.03
C LYS A 31 -14.09 7.88 10.23
N ASN A 32 -13.62 8.10 11.46
CA ASN A 32 -12.22 7.88 11.82
C ASN A 32 -12.01 6.41 12.19
N ARG A 33 -10.87 5.82 11.78
CA ARG A 33 -10.51 4.47 12.24
C ARG A 33 -10.32 4.47 13.75
N ASN A 34 -10.89 3.48 14.42
CA ASN A 34 -10.62 3.25 15.83
C ASN A 34 -9.20 2.69 16.01
N ILE A 35 -8.58 2.88 17.18
CA ILE A 35 -7.20 2.42 17.44
C ILE A 35 -7.10 0.90 17.25
N LEU A 36 -8.10 0.14 17.68
CA LEU A 36 -8.14 -1.31 17.48
C LEU A 36 -8.26 -1.70 15.99
N GLU A 37 -9.09 -0.99 15.22
CA GLU A 37 -9.20 -1.17 13.76
C GLU A 37 -7.86 -0.85 13.07
N ALA A 38 -7.15 0.17 13.55
CA ALA A 38 -5.85 0.59 13.01
C ALA A 38 -4.73 -0.40 13.34
N VAL A 39 -4.68 -0.96 14.56
CA VAL A 39 -3.65 -1.92 14.98
C VAL A 39 -3.85 -3.28 14.34
N LEU A 40 -5.10 -3.74 14.23
CA LEU A 40 -5.41 -5.04 13.63
C LEU A 40 -5.49 -4.99 12.10
N ASP A 41 -5.53 -3.78 11.52
CA ASP A 41 -5.82 -3.52 10.10
C ASP A 41 -7.10 -4.22 9.62
N LEU A 42 -8.14 -4.18 10.47
CA LEU A 42 -9.45 -4.79 10.21
C LEU A 42 -10.55 -3.73 10.19
N GLU A 43 -11.51 -3.89 9.28
CA GLU A 43 -12.75 -3.11 9.25
C GLU A 43 -13.77 -3.80 10.16
N LEU A 44 -13.94 -3.29 11.38
CA LEU A 44 -14.85 -3.87 12.38
C LEU A 44 -16.29 -3.35 12.27
N GLY A 45 -16.54 -2.36 11.39
CA GLY A 45 -17.86 -1.82 11.12
C GLY A 45 -18.59 -2.59 10.01
N ASP A 46 -19.91 -2.73 10.14
CA ASP A 46 -20.76 -3.34 9.12
C ASP A 46 -20.86 -2.43 7.88
N THR A 47 -20.25 -2.87 6.78
CA THR A 47 -20.27 -2.18 5.47
C THR A 47 -21.42 -2.61 4.57
N THR A 48 -22.27 -3.56 5.01
CA THR A 48 -23.27 -4.18 4.11
C THR A 48 -24.41 -3.25 3.72
N GLN A 49 -24.76 -2.27 4.56
CA GLN A 49 -25.91 -1.38 4.35
C GLN A 49 -25.53 -0.01 3.79
N THR A 50 -24.33 0.50 4.11
CA THR A 50 -23.91 1.85 3.73
C THR A 50 -22.41 1.89 3.47
N GLY A 51 -22.01 2.63 2.42
CA GLY A 51 -20.60 2.86 2.15
C GLY A 51 -19.91 3.60 3.31
N MET A 52 -18.68 3.23 3.63
CA MET A 52 -17.90 3.90 4.66
C MET A 52 -16.59 4.42 4.07
N PHE A 53 -16.31 5.69 4.30
CA PHE A 53 -14.98 6.27 4.06
C PHE A 53 -14.27 6.47 5.39
N TYR A 54 -13.06 5.94 5.48
CA TYR A 54 -12.18 6.20 6.60
C TYR A 54 -11.34 7.44 6.33
N ARG A 55 -11.31 8.37 7.28
CA ARG A 55 -10.31 9.45 7.25
C ARG A 55 -8.95 8.87 7.54
N ASP A 56 -8.00 9.12 6.64
CA ASP A 56 -6.59 8.87 6.88
C ASP A 56 -5.99 10.09 7.58
N PHE A 57 -5.65 9.96 8.87
CA PHE A 57 -5.24 11.09 9.70
C PHE A 57 -3.82 11.57 9.40
N SER A 58 -2.97 10.74 8.76
CA SER A 58 -1.60 11.14 8.45
C SER A 58 -1.05 10.49 7.20
N GLU A 59 -1.90 10.27 6.19
CA GLU A 59 -1.52 9.66 4.91
C GLU A 59 -0.83 8.28 5.07
N ILE A 60 -1.04 7.60 6.21
CA ILE A 60 -0.38 6.33 6.55
C ILE A 60 -0.70 5.27 5.50
N ALA A 61 -1.93 5.28 4.97
CA ALA A 61 -2.31 4.32 3.94
C ALA A 61 -1.47 4.52 2.66
N TYR A 62 -1.14 5.78 2.34
CA TYR A 62 -0.30 6.10 1.20
C TYR A 62 1.19 5.83 1.50
N SER A 63 1.68 6.19 2.69
CA SER A 63 3.06 5.92 3.13
C SER A 63 3.38 4.42 3.16
N ARG A 64 2.43 3.55 3.50
CA ARG A 64 2.59 2.09 3.46
C ARG A 64 2.84 1.53 2.05
N ALA A 65 2.51 2.27 0.99
CA ALA A 65 2.80 1.87 -0.38
C ALA A 65 4.28 2.09 -0.75
N PHE A 66 5.00 2.92 0.00
CA PHE A 66 6.43 3.13 -0.19
C PHE A 66 7.22 2.04 0.53
N LEU A 67 8.32 1.59 -0.08
CA LEU A 67 9.33 0.82 0.63
C LEU A 67 9.98 1.65 1.74
N TYR A 68 10.06 2.96 1.52
CA TYR A 68 10.61 3.93 2.46
C TYR A 68 9.69 4.09 3.68
N GLY A 69 10.27 4.03 4.88
CA GLY A 69 9.52 4.05 6.14
C GLY A 69 9.06 2.66 6.64
N ASN A 70 9.24 1.62 5.84
CA ASN A 70 8.94 0.23 6.22
C ASN A 70 10.18 -0.63 6.50
N GLU A 71 11.30 0.03 6.79
CA GLU A 71 12.62 -0.57 7.01
C GLU A 71 12.61 -1.66 8.08
N TRP A 72 11.79 -1.47 9.12
CA TRP A 72 11.62 -2.44 10.20
C TRP A 72 11.01 -3.76 9.73
N ILE A 73 10.05 -3.72 8.81
CA ILE A 73 9.45 -4.95 8.26
C ILE A 73 10.47 -5.69 7.41
N HIS A 74 11.25 -4.96 6.60
CA HIS A 74 12.33 -5.56 5.80
C HIS A 74 13.45 -6.16 6.67
N LEU A 75 13.86 -5.46 7.72
CA LEU A 75 14.86 -5.96 8.67
C LEU A 75 14.35 -7.22 9.39
N SER A 76 13.11 -7.20 9.86
CA SER A 76 12.49 -8.33 10.55
C SER A 76 12.39 -9.56 9.64
N PHE A 77 12.04 -9.34 8.37
CA PHE A 77 12.01 -10.38 7.36
C PHE A 77 13.41 -10.97 7.09
N ASP A 78 14.42 -10.12 6.88
CA ASP A 78 15.80 -10.55 6.64
C ASP A 78 16.33 -11.36 7.83
N LEU A 79 16.02 -10.94 9.07
CA LEU A 79 16.41 -11.66 10.28
C LEU A 79 15.70 -13.02 10.42
N LEU A 80 14.41 -13.11 10.07
CA LEU A 80 13.68 -14.38 10.07
C LEU A 80 14.22 -15.37 9.04
N VAL A 81 14.53 -14.89 7.83
CA VAL A 81 15.15 -15.72 6.77
C VAL A 81 16.52 -16.21 7.21
N PHE A 82 17.31 -15.33 7.86
CA PHE A 82 18.59 -15.70 8.42
C PHE A 82 18.47 -16.79 9.49
N CYS A 83 17.58 -16.60 10.48
CA CYS A 83 17.36 -17.60 11.53
C CYS A 83 16.85 -18.93 10.97
N MET A 84 15.95 -18.90 9.98
CA MET A 84 15.46 -20.12 9.33
C MET A 84 16.57 -20.85 8.57
N THR A 85 17.41 -20.14 7.81
CA THR A 85 18.49 -20.76 7.04
C THR A 85 19.61 -21.30 7.94
N ASP A 86 19.93 -20.60 9.03
CA ASP A 86 20.90 -21.06 10.03
C ASP A 86 20.40 -22.33 10.75
N LEU A 87 19.10 -22.41 11.07
CA LEU A 87 18.49 -23.59 11.69
C LEU A 87 18.55 -24.84 10.79
N ILE A 88 18.44 -24.68 9.46
CA ILE A 88 18.44 -25.82 8.53
C ILE A 88 19.88 -26.28 8.22
N TRP A 89 20.82 -25.35 8.04
CA TRP A 89 22.16 -25.67 7.53
C TRP A 89 23.25 -25.70 8.60
N HIS A 90 22.98 -25.18 9.81
CA HIS A 90 23.95 -25.04 10.91
C HIS A 90 25.27 -24.38 10.50
N ASN A 91 25.22 -23.53 9.48
CA ASN A 91 26.38 -22.84 8.93
C ASN A 91 26.05 -21.36 8.73
N PHE A 92 26.62 -20.56 9.61
CA PHE A 92 26.45 -19.11 9.67
C PHE A 92 26.81 -18.41 8.35
N ILE A 93 27.89 -18.84 7.69
CA ILE A 93 28.38 -18.20 6.46
C ILE A 93 27.40 -18.45 5.32
N LEU A 94 26.89 -19.68 5.22
CA LEU A 94 25.90 -20.00 4.19
C LEU A 94 24.56 -19.32 4.46
N ALA A 95 24.11 -19.28 5.72
CA ALA A 95 22.88 -18.57 6.10
C ALA A 95 22.94 -17.08 5.75
N ALA A 96 24.08 -16.42 6.03
CA ALA A 96 24.29 -15.02 5.66
C ALA A 96 24.28 -14.82 4.14
N THR A 97 24.94 -15.72 3.39
CA THR A 97 25.02 -15.63 1.93
C THR A 97 23.64 -15.82 1.28
N VAL A 98 22.88 -16.80 1.74
CA VAL A 98 21.52 -17.08 1.23
C VAL A 98 20.59 -15.92 1.54
N THR A 99 20.60 -15.41 2.78
CA THR A 99 19.80 -14.25 3.18
C THR A 99 20.14 -13.05 2.30
N PHE A 100 21.42 -12.74 2.12
CA PHE A 100 21.84 -11.63 1.25
C PHE A 100 21.36 -11.78 -0.20
N CYS A 101 21.42 -12.98 -0.76
CA CYS A 101 20.90 -13.28 -2.10
C CYS A 101 19.39 -13.03 -2.19
N ILE A 102 18.61 -13.51 -1.21
CA ILE A 102 17.16 -13.33 -1.15
C ILE A 102 16.80 -11.85 -1.02
N SER A 103 17.41 -11.12 -0.09
CA SER A 103 17.13 -9.69 0.11
C SER A 103 17.48 -8.86 -1.12
N THR A 104 18.57 -9.22 -1.82
CA THR A 104 18.96 -8.55 -3.07
C THR A 104 17.98 -8.84 -4.21
N LEU A 105 17.48 -10.08 -4.31
CA LEU A 105 16.47 -10.45 -5.31
C LEU A 105 15.16 -9.69 -5.08
N ILE A 106 14.69 -9.64 -3.82
CA ILE A 106 13.47 -8.92 -3.43
C ILE A 106 13.60 -7.43 -3.77
N ARG A 107 14.74 -6.78 -3.43
CA ARG A 107 14.98 -5.38 -3.80
C ARG A 107 14.94 -5.15 -5.31
N LYS A 108 15.50 -6.05 -6.12
CA LYS A 108 15.46 -5.95 -7.59
C LYS A 108 14.04 -6.09 -8.13
N ILE A 109 13.29 -7.08 -7.66
CA ILE A 109 11.89 -7.29 -8.06
C ILE A 109 11.06 -6.08 -7.65
N ALA A 110 11.22 -5.61 -6.41
CA ALA A 110 10.51 -4.45 -5.90
C ALA A 110 10.78 -3.21 -6.75
N ARG A 111 12.04 -2.95 -7.11
CA ARG A 111 12.41 -1.82 -7.97
C ARG A 111 11.83 -1.94 -9.39
N LEU A 112 11.73 -3.14 -9.94
CA LEU A 112 11.17 -3.33 -11.28
C LEU A 112 9.65 -3.10 -11.30
N PHE A 113 8.93 -3.60 -10.29
CA PHE A 113 7.47 -3.58 -10.25
C PHE A 113 6.88 -2.32 -9.62
N TYR A 114 7.43 -1.84 -8.50
CA TYR A 114 6.85 -0.75 -7.72
C TYR A 114 7.28 0.61 -8.25
N THR A 115 8.57 0.91 -8.37
CA THR A 115 9.04 2.23 -8.81
C THR A 115 8.52 2.61 -10.20
N ASN A 116 8.52 1.68 -11.16
CA ASN A 116 8.06 2.01 -12.52
C ASN A 116 6.56 2.32 -12.61
N ASN A 117 5.74 1.72 -11.77
CA ASN A 117 4.29 1.95 -11.76
C ASN A 117 3.92 3.12 -10.83
N LEU A 118 4.53 3.23 -9.66
CA LEU A 118 4.30 4.32 -8.71
C LEU A 118 4.81 5.67 -9.23
N VAL A 119 6.01 5.76 -9.81
CA VAL A 119 6.51 7.04 -10.38
C VAL A 119 5.57 7.57 -11.46
N LYS A 120 5.07 6.67 -12.33
CA LYS A 120 4.16 7.06 -13.43
C LYS A 120 2.80 7.55 -12.94
N THR A 121 2.30 7.01 -11.83
CA THR A 121 0.94 7.32 -11.33
C THR A 121 0.92 8.35 -10.21
N SER A 122 2.00 8.48 -9.43
CA SER A 122 2.06 9.39 -8.26
C SER A 122 2.67 10.76 -8.55
N LEU A 123 3.36 10.95 -9.69
CA LEU A 123 4.17 12.15 -9.97
C LEU A 123 5.24 12.45 -8.89
N VAL A 124 5.55 11.49 -8.02
CA VAL A 124 6.62 11.59 -7.01
C VAL A 124 7.95 11.18 -7.65
N ASP A 125 9.01 11.94 -7.36
CA ASP A 125 10.37 11.69 -7.87
C ASP A 125 10.87 10.31 -7.40
N GLU A 126 11.47 9.55 -8.32
CA GLU A 126 11.98 8.19 -8.12
C GLU A 126 12.93 8.11 -6.92
N ARG A 127 13.64 9.20 -6.61
CA ARG A 127 14.56 9.28 -5.47
C ARG A 127 13.89 9.09 -4.11
N PHE A 128 12.60 9.39 -3.98
CA PHE A 128 11.84 9.22 -2.74
C PHE A 128 11.18 7.82 -2.63
N LEU A 129 11.32 6.98 -3.67
CA LEU A 129 10.73 5.64 -3.75
C LEU A 129 11.74 4.51 -3.52
N ILE A 130 13.03 4.81 -3.42
CA ILE A 130 14.15 3.87 -3.21
C ILE A 130 14.57 3.85 -1.75
#